data_AF-A0A357IAB5-F1
#
_entry.id   AF-A0A357IAB5-F1
#
_cell.length_a   1.000
_cell.length_b   1.000
_cell.length_c   1.000
_cell.angle_alpha   90.00
_cell.angle_beta   90.00
_cell.angle_gamma   90.00
#
_symmetry.space_group_name_H-M   'P 1'
#
loop_
_entity.id
_entity.type
_entity.pdbx_description
1 polymer ?
#
loop_
_entity_poly.entity_id
_entity_poly.type
_entity_poly.pdbx_seq_one_letter_code
_entity_poly.pdbx_strand_id
1 'polypeptide(L)'
;MAENEQDYADTFRSGELTTENFDGWSDEIKAEFTSNEFNGRIGTDLVFENDSVRVWHMTLKPGEKMAVHRHVLTYFWTAITPGRFLQRTYDGTTYESDYEAGLTHFYDVKAGEFALHNLENVGDTTMVFCAVELKKESENPPLPV
;
A
#
# COMPACT_ATOMS: atom_id res chain seq x y z
N MET A 1 -8.15 -29.64 -10.78
CA MET A 1 -7.46 -28.35 -10.66
C MET A 1 -8.16 -27.69 -9.48
N ALA A 2 -7.48 -27.55 -8.34
CA ALA A 2 -8.11 -26.99 -7.16
C ALA A 2 -8.53 -25.55 -7.50
N GLU A 3 -9.82 -25.26 -7.36
CA GLU A 3 -10.34 -23.90 -7.39
C GLU A 3 -9.66 -23.17 -6.22
N ASN A 4 -8.87 -22.16 -6.54
CA ASN A 4 -8.18 -21.34 -5.55
C ASN A 4 -9.25 -20.43 -4.95
N GLU A 5 -10.01 -20.93 -3.96
CA GLU A 5 -11.02 -20.20 -3.17
C GLU A 5 -10.37 -19.15 -2.26
N GLN A 6 -9.59 -18.27 -2.86
CA GLN A 6 -9.10 -17.10 -2.19
C GLN A 6 -9.38 -15.94 -3.13
N ASP A 7 -10.63 -15.47 -3.07
CA ASP A 7 -11.01 -14.17 -3.59
C ASP A 7 -10.15 -13.13 -2.86
N TYR A 8 -8.97 -12.83 -3.41
CA TYR A 8 -8.06 -11.79 -2.90
C TYR A 8 -8.55 -10.39 -3.29
N ALA A 9 -9.86 -10.12 -3.20
CA ALA A 9 -10.35 -8.76 -3.21
C ALA A 9 -10.17 -8.20 -1.80
N ASP A 10 -8.93 -7.82 -1.48
CA ASP A 10 -8.59 -7.22 -0.18
C ASP A 10 -9.12 -5.79 -0.15
N THR A 11 -9.77 -5.39 0.95
CA THR A 11 -10.34 -4.06 1.18
C THR A 11 -9.28 -2.99 1.49
N PHE A 12 -8.09 -3.11 0.90
CA PHE A 12 -6.89 -2.31 1.23
C PHE A 12 -6.44 -2.41 2.70
N ARG A 13 -6.81 -3.49 3.38
CA ARG A 13 -6.64 -3.64 4.83
C ARG A 13 -6.05 -5.01 5.10
N SER A 14 -4.76 -5.01 5.38
CA SER A 14 -4.05 -6.21 5.83
C SER A 14 -3.65 -6.04 7.29
N GLY A 15 -3.86 -7.07 8.11
CA GLY A 15 -3.30 -7.15 9.46
C GLY A 15 -4.30 -7.15 10.60
N GLU A 16 -3.74 -7.04 11.80
CA GLU A 16 -4.47 -6.91 13.04
C GLU A 16 -4.81 -5.44 13.27
N LEU A 17 -6.10 -5.17 13.51
CA LEU A 17 -6.57 -3.84 13.89
C LEU A 17 -5.94 -3.45 15.24
N THR A 18 -5.22 -2.32 15.26
CA THR A 18 -4.55 -1.81 16.46
C THR A 18 -5.35 -0.68 17.10
N THR A 19 -5.72 0.33 16.31
CA THR A 19 -6.52 1.48 16.78
C THR A 19 -7.53 1.95 15.74
N GLU A 20 -8.55 2.66 16.19
CA GLU A 20 -9.59 3.27 15.35
C GLU A 20 -9.80 4.74 15.73
N ASN A 21 -10.59 5.47 14.93
CA ASN A 21 -11.01 6.84 15.22
C ASN A 21 -9.82 7.80 15.46
N PHE A 22 -8.72 7.60 14.72
CA PHE A 22 -7.49 8.39 14.81
C PHE A 22 -6.78 8.31 16.18
N ASP A 23 -7.07 7.28 16.98
CA ASP A 23 -6.41 7.11 18.26
C ASP A 23 -4.91 6.88 18.10
N GLY A 24 -4.12 7.62 18.87
CA GLY A 24 -2.65 7.68 18.77
C GLY A 24 -2.08 8.52 17.63
N TRP A 25 -2.91 9.14 16.77
CA TRP A 25 -2.41 9.94 15.65
C TRP A 25 -2.10 11.38 16.08
N SER A 26 -0.88 11.84 15.75
CA SER A 26 -0.51 13.24 15.91
C SER A 26 -1.18 14.13 14.85
N ASP A 27 -1.21 15.44 15.12
CA ASP A 27 -1.79 16.41 14.18
C ASP A 27 -0.98 16.48 12.88
N GLU A 28 0.32 16.24 12.94
CA GLU A 28 1.18 16.15 11.76
C GLU A 28 0.81 14.96 10.86
N ILE A 29 0.50 13.80 11.45
CA ILE A 29 0.04 12.63 10.68
C ILE A 29 -1.30 12.94 10.00
N LYS A 30 -2.25 13.53 10.73
CA LYS A 30 -3.54 13.92 10.16
C LYS A 30 -3.38 14.93 9.01
N ALA A 31 -2.49 15.92 9.19
CA ALA A 31 -2.18 16.90 8.15
C ALA A 31 -1.49 16.26 6.93
N GLU A 32 -0.67 15.23 7.13
CA GLU A 32 -0.04 14.46 6.05
C GLU A 32 -1.09 13.79 5.14
N PHE A 33 -2.16 13.24 5.71
CA PHE A 33 -3.26 12.63 4.94
C PHE A 33 -3.98 13.65 4.05
N THR A 34 -4.26 14.83 4.58
CA THR A 34 -4.87 15.92 3.79
C THR A 34 -3.92 16.41 2.70
N SER A 35 -2.64 16.61 3.03
CA SER A 35 -1.67 17.19 2.09
C SER A 35 -1.33 16.25 0.92
N ASN A 36 -1.47 14.94 1.14
CA ASN A 36 -1.10 13.90 0.17
C ASN A 36 -2.32 13.11 -0.34
N GLU A 37 -3.54 13.65 -0.25
CA GLU A 37 -4.78 12.96 -0.63
C GLU A 37 -4.83 12.50 -2.10
N PHE A 38 -3.95 13.02 -2.96
CA PHE A 38 -3.78 12.66 -4.37
C PHE A 38 -2.33 12.29 -4.75
N ASN A 39 -1.49 11.93 -3.77
CA ASN A 39 -0.11 11.54 -4.03
C ASN A 39 -0.06 10.15 -4.69
N GLY A 40 0.26 10.09 -5.99
CA GLY A 40 0.36 8.84 -6.76
C GLY A 40 1.70 8.09 -6.58
N ARG A 41 2.64 8.61 -5.80
CA ARG A 41 3.94 7.96 -5.57
C ARG A 41 3.81 6.83 -4.55
N ILE A 42 3.41 5.65 -5.03
CA ILE A 42 3.17 4.46 -4.21
C ILE A 42 4.43 3.65 -3.89
N GLY A 43 5.62 4.16 -4.19
CA GLY A 43 6.88 3.48 -3.88
C GLY A 43 8.08 4.40 -3.70
N THR A 44 9.19 3.85 -3.21
CA THR A 44 10.44 4.61 -3.06
C THR A 44 11.06 4.90 -4.42
N ASP A 45 11.01 3.91 -5.33
CA ASP A 45 11.64 3.98 -6.64
C ASP A 45 10.69 3.50 -7.73
N LEU A 46 10.45 4.36 -8.73
CA LEU A 46 9.82 3.97 -9.97
C LEU A 46 10.85 3.27 -10.85
N VAL A 47 10.78 1.94 -10.93
CA VAL A 47 11.83 1.16 -11.62
C VAL A 47 11.49 0.86 -13.08
N PHE A 48 10.22 0.90 -13.45
CA PHE A 48 9.78 0.72 -14.83
C PHE A 48 8.39 1.33 -15.05
N GLU A 49 8.18 1.94 -16.21
CA GLU A 49 6.86 2.38 -16.66
C GLU A 49 6.73 2.24 -18.17
N ASN A 50 5.56 1.76 -18.62
CA ASN A 50 5.13 1.84 -20.01
C ASN A 50 3.62 2.11 -20.09
N ASP A 51 3.02 1.94 -21.27
CA ASP A 51 1.59 2.17 -21.47
C ASP A 51 0.68 1.16 -20.74
N SER A 52 1.20 -0.01 -20.38
CA SER A 52 0.42 -1.09 -19.76
C SER A 52 0.62 -1.16 -18.25
N VAL A 53 1.83 -0.92 -17.74
CA VAL A 53 2.15 -1.12 -16.31
C VAL A 53 3.06 -0.05 -15.76
N ARG A 54 3.00 0.10 -14.43
CA ARG A 54 3.99 0.81 -13.62
C ARG A 54 4.54 -0.12 -12.55
N VAL A 55 5.86 -0.18 -12.38
CA VAL A 55 6.52 -1.07 -11.42
C VAL A 55 7.31 -0.25 -10.41
N TRP A 56 7.08 -0.52 -9.14
CA TRP A 56 7.67 0.18 -8.02
C TRP A 56 8.46 -0.77 -7.14
N HIS A 57 9.59 -0.28 -6.66
CA HIS A 57 10.23 -0.85 -5.48
C HIS A 57 9.95 0.03 -4.26
N MET A 58 9.78 -0.63 -3.12
CA MET A 58 9.68 0.00 -1.80
C MET A 58 10.76 -0.59 -0.93
N THR A 59 11.71 0.21 -0.47
CA THR A 59 12.73 -0.23 0.50
C THR A 59 12.64 0.64 1.74
N LEU A 60 12.32 0.03 2.88
CA LEU A 60 12.22 0.72 4.17
C LEU A 60 13.11 0.01 5.20
N LYS A 61 14.10 0.72 5.74
CA LYS A 61 14.86 0.27 6.91
C LYS A 61 13.98 0.33 8.18
N PRO A 62 14.37 -0.35 9.27
CA PRO A 62 13.70 -0.21 10.56
C PRO A 62 13.47 1.25 10.95
N GLY A 63 12.22 1.61 11.26
CA GLY A 63 11.79 2.96 11.62
C GLY A 63 11.58 3.93 10.44
N GLU A 64 11.86 3.52 9.20
CA GLU A 64 11.51 4.34 8.03
C GLU A 64 10.04 4.18 7.67
N LYS A 65 9.44 5.26 7.18
CA LYS A 65 8.08 5.30 6.67
C LYS A 65 8.02 5.80 5.24
N MET A 66 7.09 5.27 4.46
CA MET A 66 6.60 5.93 3.27
C MET A 66 5.60 7.02 3.65
N ALA A 67 5.65 8.11 2.90
CA ALA A 67 4.64 9.15 3.01
C ALA A 67 3.25 8.60 2.66
N VAL A 68 2.20 9.28 3.12
CA VAL A 68 0.84 8.98 2.69
C VAL A 68 0.76 9.02 1.15
N HIS A 69 0.18 7.99 0.56
CA HIS A 69 0.03 7.83 -0.87
C HIS A 69 -1.31 7.19 -1.21
N ARG A 70 -1.73 7.38 -2.46
CA ARG A 70 -3.03 6.96 -2.96
C ARG A 70 -2.90 5.97 -4.11
N HIS A 71 -3.56 4.83 -3.95
CA HIS A 71 -3.78 3.87 -5.02
C HIS A 71 -5.13 4.17 -5.67
N VAL A 72 -5.12 4.33 -6.99
CA VAL A 72 -6.34 4.41 -7.81
C VAL A 72 -6.40 3.34 -8.89
N LEU A 73 -5.28 2.67 -9.16
CA LEU A 73 -5.15 1.63 -10.17
C LEU A 73 -5.28 0.24 -9.51
N THR A 74 -5.84 -0.71 -10.24
CA THR A 74 -5.73 -2.15 -9.94
C THR A 74 -4.26 -2.54 -9.94
N TYR A 75 -3.84 -3.25 -8.90
CA TYR A 75 -2.42 -3.55 -8.68
C TYR A 75 -2.25 -4.82 -7.88
N PHE A 76 -1.03 -5.34 -7.87
CA PHE A 76 -0.59 -6.30 -6.86
C PHE A 76 0.76 -5.89 -6.32
N TRP A 77 1.11 -6.40 -5.15
CA TRP A 77 2.44 -6.31 -4.60
C TRP A 77 2.90 -7.65 -4.06
N THR A 78 4.22 -7.86 -4.04
CA THR A 78 4.86 -9.01 -3.41
C THR A 78 5.88 -8.53 -2.37
N ALA A 79 5.80 -9.09 -1.16
CA ALA A 79 6.83 -8.96 -0.15
C ALA A 79 8.07 -9.74 -0.60
N ILE A 80 9.17 -9.05 -0.89
CA ILE A 80 10.43 -9.69 -1.30
C ILE A 80 11.20 -10.17 -0.06
N THR A 81 11.13 -9.42 1.03
CA THR A 81 11.66 -9.80 2.34
C THR A 81 10.51 -9.92 3.35
N PRO A 82 10.66 -10.71 4.42
CA PRO A 82 9.70 -10.67 5.51
C PRO A 82 9.85 -9.36 6.29
N GLY A 83 8.77 -8.89 6.92
CA GLY A 83 8.80 -7.66 7.69
C GLY A 83 7.55 -7.42 8.51
N ARG A 84 7.70 -6.63 9.57
CA ARG A 84 6.59 -6.11 10.39
C ARG A 84 6.38 -4.65 10.06
N PHE A 85 5.15 -4.26 9.80
CA PHE A 85 4.82 -2.88 9.47
C PHE A 85 3.52 -2.44 10.11
N LEU A 86 3.41 -1.11 10.22
CA LEU A 86 2.23 -0.41 10.66
C LEU A 86 1.68 0.39 9.48
N GLN A 87 0.37 0.27 9.27
CA GLN A 87 -0.37 0.98 8.23
C GLN A 87 -1.44 1.85 8.90
N ARG A 88 -1.45 3.13 8.57
CA ARG A 88 -2.54 4.05 8.91
C ARG A 88 -3.36 4.31 7.66
N THR A 89 -4.67 4.32 7.76
CA THR A 89 -5.60 4.53 6.62
C THR A 89 -6.49 5.75 6.82
N TYR A 90 -6.98 6.34 5.73
CA TYR A 90 -7.69 7.63 5.74
C TYR A 90 -8.94 7.71 6.64
N ASP A 91 -9.51 6.57 7.01
CA ASP A 91 -10.65 6.46 7.93
C ASP A 91 -10.25 6.55 9.41
N GLY A 92 -8.96 6.74 9.70
CA GLY A 92 -8.42 6.85 11.05
C GLY A 92 -8.17 5.51 11.71
N THR A 93 -8.18 4.41 10.97
CA THR A 93 -7.79 3.10 11.49
C THR A 93 -6.29 2.85 11.33
N THR A 94 -5.73 2.09 12.27
CA THR A 94 -4.32 1.67 12.27
C THR A 94 -4.28 0.15 12.33
N TYR A 95 -3.49 -0.45 11.44
CA TYR A 95 -3.23 -1.88 11.39
C TYR A 95 -1.75 -2.16 11.63
N GLU A 96 -1.44 -3.28 12.26
CA GLU A 96 -0.12 -3.88 12.26
C GLU A 96 -0.16 -5.26 11.60
N SER A 97 0.89 -5.59 10.86
CA SER A 97 0.98 -6.85 10.12
C SER A 97 2.39 -7.39 10.15
N ASP A 98 2.49 -8.72 10.16
CA ASP A 98 3.71 -9.46 9.84
C ASP A 98 3.53 -10.13 8.48
N TYR A 99 4.46 -9.88 7.56
CA TYR A 99 4.49 -10.52 6.26
C TYR A 99 5.66 -11.48 6.13
N GLU A 100 5.37 -12.61 5.50
CA GLU A 100 6.38 -13.56 5.05
C GLU A 100 6.90 -13.19 3.66
N ALA A 101 8.14 -13.58 3.36
CA ALA A 101 8.67 -13.43 2.01
C ALA A 101 7.85 -14.25 1.01
N GLY A 102 7.56 -13.63 -0.14
CA GLY A 102 6.73 -14.20 -1.21
C GLY A 102 5.23 -13.96 -1.04
N LEU A 103 4.77 -13.44 0.11
CA LEU A 103 3.38 -13.04 0.26
C LEU A 103 3.01 -12.02 -0.82
N THR A 104 1.89 -12.27 -1.50
CA THR A 104 1.41 -11.44 -2.61
C THR A 104 -0.06 -11.14 -2.40
N HIS A 105 -0.43 -9.87 -2.50
CA HIS A 105 -1.81 -9.41 -2.49
C HIS A 105 -2.13 -8.70 -3.79
N PHE A 106 -3.34 -8.94 -4.28
CA PHE A 106 -3.93 -8.26 -5.42
C PHE A 106 -5.05 -7.35 -4.92
N TYR A 107 -5.24 -6.21 -5.57
CA TYR A 107 -6.32 -5.27 -5.28
C TYR A 107 -6.99 -4.86 -6.58
N ASP A 108 -8.29 -5.15 -6.66
CA ASP A 108 -9.15 -4.77 -7.77
C ASP A 108 -9.82 -3.43 -7.44
N VAL A 109 -9.29 -2.33 -7.97
CA VAL A 109 -9.78 -0.98 -7.66
C VAL A 109 -10.86 -0.58 -8.65
N LYS A 110 -12.11 -0.48 -8.19
CA LYS A 110 -13.25 -0.13 -9.06
C LYS A 110 -13.29 1.36 -9.41
N ALA A 111 -14.10 1.71 -10.41
CA ALA A 111 -14.32 3.10 -10.79
C ALA A 111 -14.69 3.98 -9.58
N GLY A 112 -13.89 5.01 -9.33
CA GLY A 112 -14.08 5.96 -8.22
C GLY A 112 -13.56 5.48 -6.86
N GLU A 113 -13.16 4.21 -6.72
CA GLU A 113 -12.54 3.69 -5.50
C GLU A 113 -11.07 4.11 -5.40
N PHE A 114 -10.55 4.08 -4.18
CA PHE A 114 -9.15 4.35 -3.90
C PHE A 114 -8.75 3.77 -2.54
N ALA A 115 -7.44 3.57 -2.37
CA ALA A 115 -6.82 3.39 -1.07
C ALA A 115 -5.98 4.61 -0.74
N LEU A 116 -6.09 5.14 0.47
CA LEU A 116 -5.23 6.22 0.96
C LEU A 116 -4.66 5.81 2.31
N HIS A 117 -3.35 5.60 2.35
CA HIS A 117 -2.65 5.09 3.52
C HIS A 117 -1.17 5.48 3.52
N ASN A 118 -0.51 5.30 4.66
CA ASN A 118 0.95 5.29 4.73
C ASN A 118 1.45 3.86 4.98
N LEU A 119 2.77 3.70 5.13
CA LEU A 119 3.39 2.45 5.50
C LEU A 119 4.65 2.72 6.33
N GLU A 120 4.78 2.11 7.49
CA GLU A 120 5.91 2.31 8.41
C GLU A 120 6.52 0.97 8.79
N ASN A 121 7.83 0.81 8.62
CA ASN A 121 8.54 -0.39 9.06
C ASN A 121 8.76 -0.31 10.58
N VAL A 122 8.01 -1.11 11.34
CA VAL A 122 8.12 -1.21 12.81
C VAL A 122 8.88 -2.46 13.25
N GLY A 123 9.40 -3.25 12.32
CA GLY A 123 10.27 -4.40 12.57
C GLY A 123 11.75 -4.03 12.71
N ASP A 124 12.59 -5.06 12.76
CA ASP A 124 14.04 -4.95 12.92
C ASP A 124 14.84 -5.31 11.65
N THR A 125 14.17 -5.72 10.57
CA THR A 125 14.75 -6.01 9.26
C THR A 125 14.43 -4.93 8.23
N THR A 126 15.20 -4.88 7.14
CA THR A 126 14.84 -4.04 5.98
C THR A 126 13.71 -4.71 5.20
N MET A 127 12.63 -3.96 5.01
CA MET A 127 11.46 -4.39 4.28
C MET A 127 11.58 -3.99 2.81
N VAL A 128 11.39 -4.95 1.91
CA VAL A 128 11.44 -4.76 0.47
C VAL A 128 10.18 -5.32 -0.17
N PHE A 129 9.53 -4.50 -0.99
CA PHE A 129 8.40 -4.92 -1.81
C PHE A 129 8.60 -4.53 -3.27
N CYS A 130 7.93 -5.27 -4.14
CA CYS A 130 7.69 -4.89 -5.53
C CYS A 130 6.19 -4.74 -5.74
N ALA A 131 5.74 -3.59 -6.22
CA ALA A 131 4.35 -3.36 -6.61
C ALA A 131 4.24 -3.15 -8.13
N VAL A 132 3.17 -3.65 -8.73
CA VAL A 132 2.86 -3.50 -10.16
C VAL A 132 1.45 -2.96 -10.32
N GLU A 133 1.32 -1.73 -10.82
CA GLU A 133 0.05 -1.12 -11.19
C GLU A 133 -0.31 -1.48 -12.65
N LEU A 134 -1.54 -1.91 -12.89
CA LEU A 134 -2.06 -2.35 -14.18
C LEU A 134 -2.86 -1.23 -14.87
N LYS A 135 -2.18 -0.42 -15.71
CA LYS A 135 -2.73 0.84 -16.24
C LYS A 135 -3.90 0.64 -17.22
N LYS A 136 -3.92 -0.46 -17.97
CA LYS A 136 -4.95 -0.72 -18.99
C LYS A 136 -6.15 -1.48 -18.46
N GLU A 137 -5.94 -2.23 -17.39
CA GLU A 137 -6.93 -3.05 -16.71
C GLU A 137 -7.66 -2.26 -15.61
N SER A 138 -7.14 -1.10 -15.22
CA SER A 138 -7.76 -0.21 -14.23
C SER A 138 -8.91 0.62 -14.82
N GLU A 139 -9.95 0.82 -14.02
CA GLU A 139 -11.09 1.67 -14.38
C GLU A 139 -10.82 3.17 -14.16
N ASN A 140 -9.82 3.50 -13.33
CA ASN A 140 -9.42 4.88 -13.03
C ASN A 140 -8.15 5.27 -13.82
N PRO A 141 -7.98 6.55 -14.18
CA PRO A 141 -6.73 7.03 -14.76
C PRO A 141 -5.59 7.06 -13.72
N PRO A 142 -4.32 6.90 -14.13
CA PRO A 142 -3.17 7.00 -13.24
C PRO A 142 -3.03 8.40 -12.64
N LEU A 143 -2.62 8.47 -11.37
CA LEU A 143 -2.19 9.72 -10.75
C LEU A 143 -0.78 10.14 -11.24
N PRO A 144 -0.47 11.45 -11.25
CA PRO A 144 0.89 11.96 -11.46
C PRO A 144 1.87 11.50 -10.37
N VAL A 145 3.15 11.34 -10.72
CA VAL A 145 4.21 10.82 -9.85
C VAL A 145 5.53 11.57 -9.96
#